data_AF-A0A3R5Q2V9-F1
#
_entry.id   AF-A0A3R5Q2V9-F1
#
_cell.length_a   1.000
_cell.length_b   1.000
_cell.length_c   1.000
_cell.angle_alpha   90.00
_cell.angle_beta   90.00
_cell.angle_gamma   90.00
#
_symmetry.space_group_name_H-M   'P 1'
#
loop_
_entity.id
_entity.type
_entity.pdbx_description
1 polymer ?
#
loop_
_entity_poly.entity_id
_entity_poly.type
_entity_poly.pdbx_seq_one_letter_code
_entity_poly.pdbx_strand_id
1 'polypeptide(L)'
;MPDPPSYVSLTVASSSSLLVRFDEPLNHNGAVVTKYKVEWSCFEDFMPLAGESIVENMRQLEYEIEGLAKGNRYYVRVAAWNMKGYSPYSSAKPSYAVPSSWRDVDGNAMSRTEGKNKLMDELFSQVKHLRPPDASELKENTGGDSPQQRKRKSIKNLFTSAPKFYKTLKRGVYLACLLYNGDKVLVTGDDQLPIVEVDENFSGPSVYNDFHWLMK
;
A
#
# COMPACT_ATOMS: atom_id res chain seq x y z
N MET A 1 -22.57 -31.93 -1.43
CA MET A 1 -21.58 -31.06 -0.75
C MET A 1 -21.73 -29.66 -1.34
N PRO A 2 -21.32 -28.58 -0.67
CA PRO A 2 -21.41 -27.25 -1.27
C PRO A 2 -20.45 -27.13 -2.45
N ASP A 3 -20.62 -26.08 -3.26
CA ASP A 3 -19.62 -25.69 -4.23
C ASP A 3 -18.40 -25.07 -3.50
N PRO A 4 -17.20 -25.07 -4.12
CA PRO A 4 -16.04 -24.37 -3.55
C PRO A 4 -16.30 -22.86 -3.43
N PRO A 5 -15.58 -22.16 -2.53
CA PRO A 5 -15.56 -20.70 -2.54
C PRO A 5 -15.27 -20.16 -3.94
N SER A 6 -16.08 -19.20 -4.39
CA SER A 6 -16.03 -18.70 -5.78
C SER A 6 -14.74 -17.95 -6.08
N TYR A 7 -14.19 -17.28 -5.07
CA TYR A 7 -12.89 -16.62 -5.13
C TYR A 7 -12.20 -16.70 -3.76
N VAL A 8 -10.87 -16.79 -3.78
CA VAL A 8 -10.03 -16.72 -2.59
C VAL A 8 -8.88 -15.78 -2.89
N SER A 9 -8.77 -14.69 -2.17
CA SER A 9 -7.69 -13.71 -2.27
C SER A 9 -6.70 -13.88 -1.12
N LEU A 10 -5.41 -13.69 -1.43
CA LEU A 10 -4.34 -13.76 -0.46
C LEU A 10 -3.52 -12.47 -0.48
N THR A 11 -3.39 -11.82 0.67
CA THR A 11 -2.63 -10.58 0.81
C THR A 11 -1.72 -10.62 2.02
N VAL A 12 -0.62 -9.86 1.98
CA VAL A 12 0.29 -9.73 3.11
C VAL A 12 -0.29 -8.71 4.09
N ALA A 13 -0.50 -9.13 5.34
CA ALA A 13 -1.04 -8.27 6.39
C ALA A 13 0.08 -7.69 7.27
N SER A 14 1.10 -8.50 7.59
CA SER A 14 2.27 -8.05 8.34
C SER A 14 3.54 -8.84 7.97
N SER A 15 4.65 -8.59 8.67
CA SER A 15 5.88 -9.38 8.56
C SER A 15 5.71 -10.84 8.97
N SER A 16 4.63 -11.17 9.69
CA SER A 16 4.34 -12.52 10.20
C SER A 16 2.88 -12.93 10.04
N SER A 17 2.10 -12.24 9.19
CA SER A 17 0.71 -12.60 8.94
C SER A 17 0.26 -12.39 7.50
N LEU A 18 -0.68 -13.25 7.07
CA LEU A 18 -1.34 -13.18 5.77
C LEU A 18 -2.85 -13.07 5.96
N LEU A 19 -3.49 -12.15 5.23
CA LEU A 19 -4.94 -12.00 5.21
C LEU A 19 -5.51 -12.79 4.03
N VAL A 20 -6.42 -13.71 4.36
CA VAL A 20 -7.20 -14.51 3.42
C VAL A 20 -8.61 -13.95 3.36
N ARG A 21 -9.10 -13.62 2.17
CA ARG A 21 -10.53 -13.31 1.96
C ARG A 21 -11.12 -14.25 0.96
N PHE A 22 -12.38 -14.62 1.14
CA PHE A 22 -13.04 -15.57 0.25
C PHE A 22 -14.50 -15.19 0.03
N ASP A 23 -15.02 -15.57 -1.13
CA ASP A 23 -16.40 -15.29 -1.51
C ASP A 23 -17.25 -16.55 -1.39
N GLU A 24 -18.55 -16.37 -1.12
CA GLU A 24 -19.49 -17.49 -1.05
C GLU A 24 -19.55 -18.26 -2.37
N PRO A 25 -19.87 -19.57 -2.34
CA PRO A 25 -20.06 -20.34 -3.56
C PRO A 25 -21.18 -19.76 -4.43
N LEU A 26 -21.00 -19.76 -5.77
CA LEU A 26 -21.98 -19.18 -6.70
C LEU A 26 -23.34 -19.88 -6.65
N ASN A 27 -23.33 -21.21 -6.52
CA ASN A 27 -24.55 -21.99 -6.42
C ASN A 27 -24.73 -22.50 -5.00
N HIS A 28 -25.82 -22.05 -4.38
CA HIS A 28 -26.18 -22.51 -3.05
C HIS A 28 -26.89 -23.87 -3.10
N ASN A 29 -27.41 -24.33 -4.26
CA ASN A 29 -28.17 -25.59 -4.41
C ASN A 29 -29.23 -25.82 -3.29
N GLY A 30 -29.75 -24.74 -2.69
CA GLY A 30 -30.63 -24.77 -1.52
C GLY A 30 -29.98 -25.14 -0.17
N ALA A 31 -28.67 -25.36 -0.10
CA ALA A 31 -27.91 -25.70 1.10
C ALA A 31 -27.02 -24.54 1.57
N VAL A 32 -27.32 -24.02 2.76
CA VAL A 32 -26.58 -22.92 3.39
C VAL A 32 -25.18 -23.40 3.83
N VAL A 33 -24.15 -22.64 3.47
CA VAL A 33 -22.79 -22.84 4.00
C VAL A 33 -22.77 -22.37 5.45
N THR A 34 -22.19 -23.17 6.34
CA THR A 34 -22.21 -22.90 7.79
C THR A 34 -20.83 -22.73 8.41
N LYS A 35 -19.76 -23.13 7.70
CA LYS A 35 -18.38 -22.80 8.05
C LYS A 35 -17.47 -22.91 6.83
N TYR A 36 -16.30 -22.32 6.94
CA TYR A 36 -15.19 -22.50 6.00
C TYR A 36 -13.98 -23.10 6.71
N LYS A 37 -13.21 -23.93 6.01
CA LYS A 37 -11.90 -24.39 6.44
C LYS A 37 -10.84 -23.68 5.61
N VAL A 38 -9.89 -23.04 6.28
CA VAL A 38 -8.70 -22.41 5.67
C VAL A 38 -7.49 -23.29 6.01
N GLU A 39 -6.73 -23.68 4.99
CA GLU A 39 -5.48 -24.44 5.15
C GLU A 39 -4.32 -23.69 4.53
N TRP A 40 -3.15 -23.78 5.16
CA TRP A 40 -1.91 -23.22 4.62
C TRP A 40 -0.73 -24.19 4.72
N SER A 41 0.20 -24.08 3.77
CA SER A 41 1.41 -24.87 3.70
C SER A 41 2.55 -24.08 3.06
N CYS A 42 3.80 -24.48 3.34
CA CYS A 42 4.96 -24.00 2.62
C CYS A 42 5.13 -24.65 1.23
N PHE A 43 4.29 -25.66 0.91
CA PHE A 43 4.34 -26.45 -0.31
C PHE A 43 3.01 -26.37 -1.07
N GLU A 44 3.07 -26.39 -2.40
CA GLU A 44 1.91 -26.23 -3.28
C GLU A 44 0.94 -27.43 -3.23
N ASP A 45 1.45 -28.61 -2.89
CA ASP A 45 0.68 -29.84 -2.71
C ASP A 45 0.01 -29.93 -1.34
N PHE A 46 0.23 -28.95 -0.46
CA PHE A 46 -0.25 -28.91 0.92
C PHE A 46 0.26 -30.09 1.78
N MET A 47 1.44 -30.64 1.47
CA MET A 47 2.05 -31.73 2.23
C MET A 47 3.51 -31.41 2.62
N PRO A 48 3.84 -31.23 3.92
CA PRO A 48 2.93 -31.21 5.08
C PRO A 48 2.11 -29.92 5.16
N LEU A 49 0.99 -29.96 5.88
CA LEU A 49 0.28 -28.74 6.28
C LEU A 49 1.11 -27.97 7.31
N ALA A 50 1.19 -26.65 7.14
CA ALA A 50 1.74 -25.75 8.13
C ALA A 50 0.68 -25.38 9.20
N GLY A 51 -0.60 -25.39 8.82
CA GLY A 51 -1.71 -25.25 9.76
C GLY A 51 -3.08 -25.21 9.07
N GLU A 52 -4.13 -25.21 9.89
CA GLU A 52 -5.52 -25.07 9.46
C GLU A 52 -6.34 -24.24 10.47
N SER A 53 -7.45 -23.66 10.01
CA SER A 53 -8.41 -22.94 10.84
C SER A 53 -9.83 -23.10 10.32
N ILE A 54 -10.80 -22.98 11.23
CA ILE A 54 -12.23 -23.04 10.92
C ILE A 54 -12.85 -21.66 11.17
N VAL A 55 -13.50 -21.12 10.12
CA VAL A 55 -14.23 -19.86 10.18
C VAL A 55 -15.72 -20.17 10.25
N GLU A 56 -16.33 -19.94 11.40
CA GLU A 56 -17.78 -20.17 11.65
C GLU A 56 -18.60 -18.87 11.54
N ASN A 57 -17.95 -17.70 11.64
CA ASN A 57 -18.62 -16.42 11.52
C ASN A 57 -18.88 -16.07 10.05
N MET A 58 -20.04 -16.46 9.55
CA MET A 58 -20.47 -16.19 8.16
C MET A 58 -20.69 -14.71 7.83
N ARG A 59 -20.62 -13.78 8.81
CA ARG A 59 -20.67 -12.33 8.54
C ARG A 59 -19.32 -11.76 8.10
N GLN A 60 -18.24 -12.50 8.32
CA GLN A 60 -16.87 -12.07 8.04
C GLN A 60 -16.19 -13.17 7.22
N LEU A 61 -16.19 -13.02 5.90
CA LEU A 61 -15.56 -13.96 4.97
C LEU A 61 -14.07 -13.65 4.78
N GLU A 62 -13.38 -13.51 5.91
CA GLU A 62 -11.93 -13.30 5.95
C GLU A 62 -11.33 -13.96 7.19
N TYR A 63 -10.04 -14.30 7.08
CA TYR A 63 -9.26 -14.90 8.14
C TYR A 63 -7.81 -14.42 8.06
N GLU A 64 -7.28 -13.92 9.17
CA GLU A 64 -5.88 -13.58 9.29
C GLU A 64 -5.09 -14.78 9.85
N ILE A 65 -4.14 -15.26 9.06
CA ILE A 65 -3.20 -16.29 9.49
C ILE A 65 -2.03 -15.60 10.17
N GLU A 66 -1.92 -15.76 11.49
CA GLU A 66 -0.87 -15.16 12.32
C GLU A 66 0.29 -16.12 12.60
N GLY A 67 1.39 -15.61 13.16
CA GLY A 67 2.51 -16.42 13.64
C GLY A 67 3.33 -17.08 12.53
N LEU A 68 3.27 -16.56 11.30
CA LEU A 68 3.99 -17.12 10.17
C LEU A 68 5.48 -16.72 10.19
N ALA A 69 6.33 -17.63 9.71
CA ALA A 69 7.74 -17.36 9.57
C ALA A 69 7.97 -16.38 8.42
N LYS A 70 8.53 -15.22 8.75
CA LYS A 70 8.89 -14.17 7.79
C LYS A 70 9.79 -14.71 6.67
N GLY A 71 9.56 -14.24 5.44
CA GLY A 71 10.38 -14.61 4.29
C GLY A 71 10.07 -15.99 3.69
N ASN A 72 9.21 -16.79 4.32
CA ASN A 72 8.76 -18.07 3.76
C ASN A 72 7.54 -17.88 2.85
N ARG A 73 7.46 -18.68 1.79
CA ARG A 73 6.28 -18.74 0.93
C ARG A 73 5.20 -19.58 1.60
N TYR A 74 3.96 -19.11 1.57
CA TYR A 74 2.80 -19.86 2.02
C TYR A 74 1.74 -19.92 0.92
N TYR A 75 1.30 -21.14 0.63
CA TYR A 75 0.16 -21.46 -0.21
C TYR A 75 -1.07 -21.58 0.68
N VAL A 76 -2.22 -21.08 0.20
CA VAL A 76 -3.47 -21.08 0.96
C VAL A 76 -4.60 -21.64 0.11
N ARG A 77 -5.46 -22.46 0.73
CA ARG A 77 -6.69 -22.95 0.11
C ARG A 77 -7.85 -22.95 1.09
N VAL A 78 -9.07 -22.79 0.57
CA VAL A 78 -10.29 -22.69 1.37
C VAL A 78 -11.35 -23.66 0.87
N ALA A 79 -12.02 -24.38 1.78
CA ALA A 79 -13.17 -25.23 1.48
C ALA A 79 -14.40 -24.73 2.25
N ALA A 80 -15.56 -24.77 1.60
CA ALA A 80 -16.86 -24.47 2.21
C ALA A 80 -17.42 -25.74 2.86
N TRP A 81 -18.24 -25.59 3.90
CA TRP A 81 -18.86 -26.73 4.58
C TRP A 81 -20.36 -26.53 4.78
N ASN A 82 -21.11 -27.62 4.62
CA ASN A 82 -22.49 -27.73 5.07
C ASN A 82 -22.75 -29.13 5.65
N MET A 83 -24.01 -29.46 5.96
CA MET A 83 -24.39 -30.76 6.53
C MET A 83 -24.00 -31.99 5.68
N LYS A 84 -23.72 -31.81 4.38
CA LYS A 84 -23.25 -32.88 3.50
C LYS A 84 -21.72 -33.04 3.50
N GLY A 85 -20.97 -32.15 4.17
CA GLY A 85 -19.52 -32.17 4.28
C GLY A 85 -18.82 -30.99 3.59
N TYR A 86 -17.49 -31.09 3.46
CA TYR A 86 -16.66 -30.08 2.80
C TYR A 86 -16.77 -30.13 1.28
N SER A 87 -16.71 -28.96 0.64
CA SER A 87 -16.50 -28.85 -0.80
C SER A 87 -15.04 -29.17 -1.18
N PRO A 88 -14.74 -29.34 -2.47
CA PRO A 88 -13.37 -29.22 -2.95
C PRO A 88 -12.74 -27.89 -2.52
N TYR A 89 -11.41 -27.86 -2.40
CA TYR A 89 -10.70 -26.64 -2.04
C TYR A 89 -10.58 -25.68 -3.22
N SER A 90 -10.74 -24.40 -2.95
CA SER A 90 -10.39 -23.30 -3.84
C SER A 90 -9.03 -22.74 -3.43
N SER A 91 -8.09 -22.70 -4.38
CA SER A 91 -6.74 -22.16 -4.13
C SER A 91 -6.73 -20.64 -4.22
N ALA A 92 -5.96 -20.00 -3.35
CA ALA A 92 -5.88 -18.55 -3.30
C ALA A 92 -5.25 -17.92 -4.56
N LYS A 93 -5.55 -16.64 -4.78
CA LYS A 93 -4.97 -15.79 -5.82
C LYS A 93 -4.39 -14.52 -5.17
N PRO A 94 -3.07 -14.26 -5.29
CA PRO A 94 -2.04 -15.13 -5.87
C PRO A 94 -1.93 -16.50 -5.16
N SER A 95 -1.33 -17.50 -5.84
CA SER A 95 -1.23 -18.88 -5.33
C SER A 95 -0.39 -19.00 -4.06
N TYR A 96 0.54 -18.08 -3.85
CA TYR A 96 1.28 -17.94 -2.61
C TYR A 96 1.53 -16.47 -2.26
N ALA A 97 1.83 -16.22 -1.00
CA ALA A 97 2.37 -14.96 -0.53
C ALA A 97 3.53 -15.21 0.43
N VAL A 98 4.38 -14.19 0.61
CA VAL A 98 5.50 -14.20 1.55
C VAL A 98 5.24 -13.13 2.61
N PRO A 99 5.00 -13.50 3.89
CA PRO A 99 4.89 -12.55 4.97
C PRO A 99 6.13 -11.66 4.99
N SER A 100 5.90 -10.37 4.83
CA SER A 100 6.94 -9.36 4.70
C SER A 100 6.39 -8.00 5.12
N SER A 101 7.23 -7.21 5.76
CA SER A 101 6.92 -5.81 6.04
C SER A 101 7.95 -4.94 5.36
N TRP A 102 7.53 -3.82 4.76
CA TRP A 102 8.48 -2.82 4.26
C TRP A 102 9.41 -2.32 5.39
N ARG A 103 8.95 -2.38 6.64
CA ARG A 103 9.75 -2.03 7.84
C ARG A 103 10.97 -2.94 8.03
N ASP A 104 10.96 -4.12 7.43
CA ASP A 104 12.03 -5.10 7.55
C ASP A 104 13.25 -4.82 6.65
N VAL A 105 13.06 -4.03 5.59
CA VAL A 105 14.11 -3.75 4.60
C VAL A 105 15.16 -2.79 5.16
N ASP A 106 14.76 -1.88 6.05
CA ASP A 106 15.65 -0.86 6.61
C ASP A 106 16.35 -1.30 7.90
N GLY A 107 16.10 -2.53 8.38
CA GLY A 107 16.64 -3.03 9.67
C GLY A 107 16.21 -2.19 10.89
N ASN A 108 15.34 -1.20 10.69
CA ASN A 108 14.94 -0.23 11.69
C ASN A 108 13.45 -0.43 11.96
N ALA A 109 13.13 -1.01 13.11
CA ALA A 109 11.76 -1.16 13.59
C ALA A 109 11.04 0.19 13.78
N MET A 110 11.78 1.30 13.76
CA MET A 110 11.25 2.65 13.85
C MET A 110 10.61 3.10 12.54
N SER A 111 9.45 3.75 12.64
CA SER A 111 8.82 4.38 11.47
C SER A 111 9.83 5.31 10.78
N ARG A 112 9.84 5.36 9.45
CA ARG A 112 10.74 6.23 8.65
C ARG A 112 10.68 7.71 9.07
N THR A 113 9.68 8.10 9.85
CA THR A 113 9.39 9.44 10.37
C THR A 113 9.63 9.60 11.88
N GLU A 114 9.85 8.51 12.62
CA GLU A 114 10.03 8.55 14.07
C GLU A 114 11.35 9.23 14.43
N GLY A 115 11.31 10.17 15.38
CA GLY A 115 12.48 10.98 15.77
C GLY A 115 12.89 12.10 14.79
N LYS A 116 12.46 12.06 13.52
CA LYS A 116 12.83 13.09 12.52
C LYS A 116 12.31 14.49 12.84
N ASN A 117 11.14 14.61 13.46
CA ASN A 117 10.63 15.91 13.90
C ASN A 117 11.53 16.54 14.96
N LYS A 118 11.99 15.75 15.95
CA LYS A 118 12.89 16.22 17.00
C LYS A 118 14.25 16.65 16.43
N LEU A 119 14.80 15.83 15.53
CA LEU A 119 16.06 16.16 14.85
C LEU A 119 15.91 17.44 14.01
N MET A 120 14.77 17.62 13.34
CA MET A 120 14.51 18.82 12.56
C MET A 120 14.38 20.06 13.44
N ASP A 121 13.68 19.97 14.58
CA ASP A 121 13.59 21.06 15.55
C ASP A 121 14.98 21.45 16.10
N GLU A 122 15.82 20.46 16.40
CA GLU A 122 17.19 20.67 16.87
C GLU A 122 18.06 21.33 15.79
N LEU A 123 17.96 20.87 14.55
CA LEU A 123 18.68 21.45 13.41
C LEU A 123 18.24 22.89 13.13
N PHE A 124 16.94 23.18 13.23
CA PHE A 124 16.41 24.53 13.13
C PHE A 124 16.95 25.44 14.23
N SER A 125 17.04 24.94 15.46
CA SER A 125 17.65 25.66 16.59
C SER A 125 19.13 25.97 16.34
N GLN A 126 19.90 24.98 15.90
CA GLN A 126 21.32 25.16 15.56
C GLN A 126 21.52 26.18 14.43
N VAL A 127 20.72 26.12 13.37
CA VAL A 127 20.76 27.09 12.26
C VAL A 127 20.39 28.50 12.72
N LYS A 128 19.50 28.65 13.70
CA LYS A 128 19.16 29.95 14.30
C LYS A 128 20.34 30.53 15.09
N HIS A 129 21.06 29.70 15.83
CA HIS A 129 22.20 30.13 16.65
C HIS A 129 23.47 30.44 15.85
N LEU A 130 23.71 29.76 14.74
CA LEU A 130 24.91 29.94 13.90
C LEU A 130 24.76 31.03 12.84
N ARG A 131 23.69 31.84 12.90
CA ARG A 131 23.39 32.85 11.89
C ARG A 131 24.26 34.11 12.07
N PRO A 132 24.87 34.65 10.99
CA PRO A 132 25.56 35.94 11.03
C PRO A 132 24.60 37.10 11.37
N PRO A 133 25.08 38.15 12.07
CA PRO A 133 24.26 39.27 12.51
C PRO A 133 23.58 40.04 11.37
N ASP A 134 24.10 39.94 10.15
CA ASP A 134 23.58 40.67 8.96
C ASP A 134 22.51 39.89 8.18
N ALA A 135 22.14 38.69 8.64
CA ALA A 135 21.16 37.85 7.95
C ALA A 135 19.72 38.24 8.29
N SER A 136 18.83 38.17 7.29
CA SER A 136 17.42 38.58 7.39
C SER A 136 16.68 37.88 8.54
N GLU A 137 15.84 38.64 9.28
CA GLU A 137 15.07 38.11 10.41
C GLU A 137 14.17 36.93 9.99
N LEU A 138 14.26 35.82 10.73
CA LEU A 138 13.20 34.80 10.70
C LEU A 138 12.08 35.29 11.62
N LYS A 139 10.95 35.71 11.05
CA LYS A 139 9.74 35.98 11.85
C LYS A 139 9.37 34.72 12.61
N GLU A 140 9.45 34.78 13.94
CA GLU A 140 8.73 33.82 14.79
C GLU A 140 7.24 34.01 14.52
N ASN A 141 6.53 32.90 14.34
CA ASN A 141 5.14 32.92 13.93
C ASN A 141 4.25 33.22 15.16
N THR A 142 4.41 34.40 15.75
CA THR A 142 3.58 34.93 16.83
C THR A 142 2.40 35.70 16.24
N GLY A 143 1.43 34.96 15.68
CA GLY A 143 0.01 35.33 15.56
C GLY A 143 -0.41 36.77 15.21
N GLY A 144 0.41 37.54 14.50
CA GLY A 144 0.16 38.97 14.25
C GLY A 144 0.44 39.38 12.81
N ASP A 145 -0.42 40.24 12.29
CA ASP A 145 -0.68 40.51 10.88
C ASP A 145 0.45 41.28 10.11
N SER A 146 0.57 40.98 8.82
CA SER A 146 1.20 41.74 7.69
C SER A 146 2.75 41.86 7.54
N PRO A 147 3.27 42.31 6.36
CA PRO A 147 3.09 41.77 5.01
C PRO A 147 4.45 41.32 4.38
N GLN A 148 4.39 40.75 3.15
CA GLN A 148 5.45 40.02 2.42
C GLN A 148 5.72 38.58 2.87
N GLN A 149 4.65 37.77 2.91
CA GLN A 149 4.81 36.33 2.77
C GLN A 149 5.39 36.04 1.38
N ARG A 150 6.68 35.66 1.31
CA ARG A 150 7.15 34.80 0.21
C ARG A 150 6.19 33.62 0.17
N LYS A 151 5.34 33.56 -0.86
CA LYS A 151 4.31 32.52 -1.01
C LYS A 151 4.97 31.18 -0.75
N ARG A 152 4.68 30.56 0.40
CA ARG A 152 5.05 29.17 0.65
C ARG A 152 4.48 28.40 -0.51
N LYS A 153 5.35 27.81 -1.34
CA LYS A 153 4.90 26.98 -2.45
C LYS A 153 4.17 25.81 -1.82
N SER A 154 2.84 25.82 -1.88
CA SER A 154 2.01 24.71 -1.42
C SER A 154 2.44 23.46 -2.18
N ILE A 155 2.22 22.26 -1.63
CA ILE A 155 2.32 21.01 -2.40
C ILE A 155 1.54 21.12 -3.71
N LYS A 156 0.42 21.85 -3.72
CA LYS A 156 -0.32 22.17 -4.95
C LYS A 156 0.57 22.78 -6.05
N ASN A 157 1.56 23.59 -5.68
CA ASN A 157 2.47 24.24 -6.63
C ASN A 157 3.44 23.26 -7.32
N LEU A 158 3.66 22.06 -6.77
CA LEU A 158 4.39 21.00 -7.47
C LEU A 158 3.59 20.50 -8.68
N PHE A 159 2.26 20.55 -8.61
CA PHE A 159 1.36 20.04 -9.64
C PHE A 159 0.77 21.12 -10.57
N THR A 160 1.03 22.40 -10.31
CA THR A 160 0.51 23.52 -11.14
C THR A 160 1.41 23.89 -12.32
N SER A 161 2.68 23.45 -12.31
CA SER A 161 3.70 24.04 -13.19
C SER A 161 4.67 23.03 -13.83
N ALA A 162 4.43 21.73 -13.69
CA ALA A 162 5.16 20.73 -14.46
C ALA A 162 4.40 20.43 -15.77
N PRO A 163 4.89 20.82 -16.96
CA PRO A 163 4.24 20.56 -18.24
C PRO A 163 4.30 19.08 -18.68
N LYS A 164 4.47 18.16 -17.72
CA LYS A 164 4.82 16.75 -17.96
C LYS A 164 3.69 15.78 -17.68
N PHE A 165 2.59 16.26 -17.09
CA PHE A 165 1.42 15.41 -16.92
C PHE A 165 0.62 15.37 -18.20
N TYR A 166 0.42 14.16 -18.72
CA TYR A 166 -0.32 13.93 -19.94
C TYR A 166 -1.82 14.08 -19.68
N LYS A 167 -2.45 15.03 -20.40
CA LYS A 167 -3.89 15.27 -20.33
C LYS A 167 -4.69 14.34 -21.25
N THR A 168 -4.08 13.91 -22.35
CA THR A 168 -4.71 13.01 -23.32
C THR A 168 -3.78 11.83 -23.55
N LEU A 169 -4.27 10.64 -23.21
CA LEU A 169 -3.51 9.41 -23.37
C LEU A 169 -3.62 8.92 -24.81
N LYS A 170 -2.49 8.54 -25.39
CA LYS A 170 -2.44 7.80 -26.65
C LYS A 170 -2.14 6.33 -26.34
N ARG A 171 -1.98 5.51 -27.37
CA ARG A 171 -1.49 4.14 -27.20
C ARG A 171 -0.03 4.20 -26.72
N GLY A 172 0.22 3.72 -25.50
CA GLY A 172 1.53 3.76 -24.85
C GLY A 172 1.48 3.18 -23.44
N VAL A 173 2.61 3.21 -22.73
CA VAL A 173 2.73 2.80 -21.32
C VAL A 173 2.84 4.05 -20.47
N TYR A 174 2.10 4.11 -19.36
CA TYR A 174 2.02 5.29 -18.51
C TYR A 174 2.08 4.92 -17.03
N LEU A 175 2.64 5.80 -16.22
CA LEU A 175 2.61 5.76 -14.76
C LEU A 175 1.62 6.80 -14.25
N ALA A 176 0.64 6.37 -13.46
CA ALA A 176 -0.29 7.24 -12.75
C ALA A 176 -0.04 7.15 -11.24
N CYS A 177 -0.07 8.28 -10.54
CA CYS A 177 0.03 8.32 -9.08
C CYS A 177 -1.32 8.73 -8.48
N LEU A 178 -1.85 7.92 -7.55
CA LEU A 178 -3.07 8.22 -6.81
C LEU A 178 -2.71 8.56 -5.36
N LEU A 179 -2.93 9.81 -4.98
CA LEU A 179 -2.76 10.28 -3.61
C LEU A 179 -4.15 10.54 -3.02
N TYR A 180 -4.49 9.82 -1.96
CA TYR A 180 -5.79 9.86 -1.31
C TYR A 180 -5.64 10.35 0.13
N ASN A 181 -6.55 11.23 0.57
CA ASN A 181 -6.58 11.72 1.95
C ASN A 181 -8.03 11.97 2.40
N GLY A 182 -8.55 11.10 3.28
CA GLY A 182 -10.00 10.99 3.49
C GLY A 182 -10.70 10.82 2.15
N ASP A 183 -11.94 11.28 1.96
CA ASP A 183 -12.68 11.05 0.71
C ASP A 183 -12.22 11.89 -0.51
N LYS A 184 -10.99 12.40 -0.50
CA LYS A 184 -10.45 13.28 -1.56
C LYS A 184 -9.25 12.63 -2.25
N VAL A 185 -9.35 12.53 -3.57
CA VAL A 185 -8.21 12.22 -4.45
C VAL A 185 -7.54 13.53 -4.83
N LEU A 186 -6.22 13.60 -4.67
CA LEU A 186 -5.44 14.75 -5.12
C LEU A 186 -5.24 14.66 -6.63
N VAL A 187 -5.63 15.73 -7.31
CA VAL A 187 -5.53 15.93 -8.75
C VAL A 187 -4.60 17.10 -9.06
N THR A 188 -4.16 17.20 -10.31
CA THR A 188 -3.42 18.35 -10.85
C THR A 188 -4.29 19.61 -10.83
N GLY A 189 -3.70 20.78 -11.11
CA GLY A 189 -4.43 22.06 -11.12
C GLY A 189 -5.59 22.13 -12.11
N ASP A 190 -5.65 21.21 -13.08
CA ASP A 190 -6.70 21.11 -14.10
C ASP A 190 -7.69 19.94 -13.82
N ASP A 191 -7.79 19.49 -12.56
CA ASP A 191 -8.63 18.37 -12.12
C ASP A 191 -8.37 17.04 -12.85
N GLN A 192 -7.13 16.82 -13.31
CA GLN A 192 -6.69 15.56 -13.93
C GLN A 192 -5.77 14.77 -13.01
N LEU A 193 -5.78 13.45 -13.12
CA LEU A 193 -4.80 12.60 -12.44
C LEU A 193 -3.37 12.93 -12.91
N PRO A 194 -2.38 12.94 -12.02
CA PRO A 194 -0.99 13.10 -12.42
C PRO A 194 -0.50 11.82 -13.13
N ILE A 195 -0.47 11.86 -14.47
CA ILE A 195 -0.07 10.75 -15.35
C ILE A 195 1.17 11.14 -16.16
N VAL A 196 2.18 10.27 -16.22
CA VAL A 196 3.42 10.46 -16.99
C VAL A 196 3.61 9.27 -17.94
N GLU A 197 4.02 9.53 -19.18
CA GLU A 197 4.37 8.47 -20.14
C GLU A 197 5.68 7.79 -19.74
N VAL A 198 5.69 6.47 -19.77
CA VAL A 198 6.83 5.60 -19.48
C VAL A 198 7.09 4.77 -20.73
N ASP A 199 7.61 5.40 -21.77
CA ASP A 199 7.96 4.73 -23.01
C ASP A 199 9.44 4.28 -22.99
N GLU A 200 9.72 3.04 -23.40
CA GLU A 200 11.10 2.55 -23.60
C GLU A 200 11.79 3.24 -24.78
N ASN A 201 11.04 3.85 -25.70
CA ASN A 201 11.56 4.66 -26.79
C ASN A 201 11.93 6.10 -26.38
N PHE A 202 11.81 6.45 -25.10
CA PHE A 202 12.21 7.76 -24.56
C PHE A 202 13.73 7.86 -24.40
N SER A 203 14.47 7.84 -25.52
CA SER A 203 15.92 8.09 -25.57
C SER A 203 16.28 9.58 -25.40
N GLY A 204 15.58 10.29 -24.51
CA GLY A 204 15.79 11.71 -24.24
C GLY A 204 16.58 11.92 -22.94
N PRO A 205 17.53 12.87 -22.87
CA PRO A 205 18.31 13.18 -21.67
C PRO A 205 17.47 13.80 -20.52
N SER A 206 16.14 13.85 -20.64
CA SER A 206 15.29 14.53 -19.65
C SER A 206 15.03 13.68 -18.42
N VAL A 207 14.89 12.36 -18.51
CA VAL A 207 14.59 11.52 -17.33
C VAL A 207 15.72 11.62 -16.29
N TYR A 208 16.98 11.63 -16.72
CA TYR A 208 18.13 11.82 -15.83
C TYR A 208 18.18 13.21 -15.19
N ASN A 209 17.88 14.27 -15.95
CA ASN A 209 17.73 15.62 -15.39
C ASN A 209 16.53 15.70 -14.41
N ASP A 210 15.53 14.85 -14.62
CA ASP A 210 14.32 14.82 -13.80
C ASP A 210 14.53 14.11 -12.46
N PHE A 211 15.48 13.20 -12.35
CA PHE A 211 15.86 12.66 -11.03
C PHE A 211 16.55 13.72 -10.15
N HIS A 212 17.23 14.70 -10.76
CA HIS A 212 17.97 15.72 -10.00
C HIS A 212 17.08 16.80 -9.36
N TRP A 213 15.87 17.08 -9.86
CA TRP A 213 14.97 18.04 -9.19
C TRP A 213 14.23 17.41 -8.00
N LEU A 214 13.96 16.10 -8.03
CA LEU A 214 13.30 15.41 -6.93
C LEU A 214 14.20 15.30 -5.69
N MET A 215 15.52 15.38 -5.89
CA MET A 215 16.56 15.25 -4.87
C MET A 215 17.05 16.59 -4.30
N LYS A 216 16.47 17.73 -4.70
CA LYS A 216 16.76 19.07 -4.16
C LYS A 216 15.60 19.58 -3.31
#